data_AF-A0A1S3N1K7-F1
#
_entry.id   AF-A0A1S3N1K7-F1
#
_cell.length_a   1.000
_cell.length_b   1.000
_cell.length_c   1.000
_cell.angle_alpha   90.00
_cell.angle_beta   90.00
_cell.angle_gamma   90.00
#
_symmetry.space_group_name_H-M   'P 1'
#
loop_
_entity.id
_entity.type
_entity.pdbx_description
1 polymer ?
#
loop_
_entity_poly.entity_id
_entity_poly.type
_entity_poly.pdbx_seq_one_letter_code
_entity_poly.pdbx_strand_id
1 'polypeptide(L)'
;MDHENRKLVLKQSEQNIMDHENRKLVLKQSEQNIMDHENRKLVLKQSEQNIMDHENRKLVLKQSEQNIMDHENRKVVLKQSEQNIMDHENRKLVLKQSEQNIMDHENRKLVLKQSEQNIMDHENRKLVLKQSEQNIMDHENRKLVLKQSEQNIMDHENRKLVLKQSEQNIMDHENRKLVLKQSEQNIMDHENRKLVLKQSEQNIMDHENRKLVLKQSEQNIMDHENRKLVLKQSEQNIMDHENRKLVLKQSEQNIMDHENRKLVLKQSEQNIMDHENRKLVLKQSEQNIMDHENRKLVLKQFKTKRRHVVLMLLNV
;
A
#
# COMPACT_ATOMS: atom_id res chain seq x y z
N MET A 1 -20.09 42.54 -23.79
CA MET A 1 -20.66 41.96 -25.02
C MET A 1 -20.42 40.47 -24.89
N ASP A 2 -21.48 39.71 -24.60
CA ASP A 2 -21.41 38.27 -24.28
C ASP A 2 -20.77 37.49 -25.44
N HIS A 3 -19.56 36.98 -25.23
CA HIS A 3 -18.92 36.00 -26.11
C HIS A 3 -19.31 34.57 -25.71
N GLU A 4 -20.60 34.33 -25.43
CA GLU A 4 -21.10 32.99 -25.07
C GLU A 4 -21.16 32.09 -26.33
N ASN A 5 -20.00 31.62 -26.79
CA ASN A 5 -19.91 30.60 -27.82
C ASN A 5 -20.44 29.29 -27.23
N ARG A 6 -21.72 29.02 -27.50
CA ARG A 6 -22.45 27.88 -26.92
C ARG A 6 -21.83 26.51 -27.25
N LYS A 7 -21.03 26.43 -28.31
CA LYS A 7 -20.35 25.22 -28.78
C LYS A 7 -19.35 25.55 -29.89
N LEU A 8 -18.06 25.32 -29.65
CA LEU A 8 -17.02 25.34 -30.68
C LEU A 8 -16.65 23.91 -31.09
N VAL A 9 -16.58 23.65 -32.40
CA VAL A 9 -16.16 22.35 -32.94
C VAL A 9 -15.15 22.57 -34.05
N LEU A 10 -13.89 22.22 -33.81
CA LEU A 10 -12.87 22.22 -34.85
C LEU A 10 -12.59 20.78 -35.29
N LYS A 11 -12.48 20.58 -36.60
CA LYS A 11 -12.12 19.27 -37.16
C LYS A 11 -10.60 19.05 -37.09
N GLN A 12 -9.81 20.06 -37.38
CA GLN A 12 -8.36 20.04 -37.32
C GLN A 12 -7.90 21.47 -36.99
N SER A 13 -6.79 21.60 -36.28
CA SER A 13 -6.08 22.86 -36.10
C SER A 13 -4.58 22.60 -36.25
N GLU A 14 -3.96 23.40 -37.10
CA GLU A 14 -2.50 23.46 -37.28
C GLU A 14 -1.90 24.67 -36.53
N GLN A 15 -2.73 25.38 -35.75
CA GLN A 15 -2.35 26.54 -34.95
C GLN A 15 -2.61 26.27 -33.47
N ASN A 16 -1.87 26.96 -32.60
CA ASN A 16 -2.14 27.01 -31.17
C ASN A 16 -3.60 27.42 -30.94
N ILE A 17 -4.27 26.70 -30.05
CA ILE A 17 -5.66 27.00 -29.67
C ILE A 17 -5.63 27.63 -28.30
N MET A 18 -6.07 28.88 -28.22
CA MET A 18 -6.30 29.58 -26.97
C MET A 18 -7.79 29.83 -26.84
N ASP A 19 -8.41 29.14 -25.87
CA ASP A 19 -9.83 29.27 -25.57
C ASP A 19 -9.99 29.84 -24.16
N HIS A 20 -10.68 30.97 -24.04
CA HIS A 20 -10.86 31.64 -22.75
C HIS A 20 -12.12 31.18 -22.04
N GLU A 21 -13.26 31.16 -22.73
CA GLU A 21 -14.52 30.73 -22.12
C GLU A 21 -15.42 30.06 -23.16
N ASN A 22 -15.81 28.81 -22.88
CA ASN A 22 -16.76 28.09 -23.71
C ASN A 22 -17.68 27.17 -22.90
N ARG A 23 -18.88 26.96 -23.42
CA ARG A 23 -19.76 25.92 -22.85
C ARG A 23 -19.34 24.52 -23.28
N LYS A 24 -18.73 24.41 -24.46
CA LYS A 24 -18.32 23.13 -25.05
C LYS A 24 -17.34 23.34 -26.18
N LEU A 25 -16.09 22.94 -25.96
CA LEU A 25 -15.08 22.81 -26.99
C LEU A 25 -14.93 21.34 -27.40
N VAL A 26 -14.97 21.06 -28.71
CA VAL A 26 -14.67 19.74 -29.26
C VAL A 26 -13.66 19.86 -30.38
N LEU A 27 -12.49 19.27 -30.18
CA LEU A 27 -11.43 19.19 -31.18
C LEU A 27 -11.23 17.74 -31.57
N LYS A 28 -11.22 17.45 -32.87
CA LYS A 28 -10.89 16.09 -33.32
C LYS A 28 -9.37 15.89 -33.40
N GLN A 29 -8.63 16.83 -33.98
CA GLN A 29 -7.19 16.77 -34.14
C GLN A 29 -6.59 18.15 -33.88
N SER A 30 -5.46 18.19 -33.20
CA SER A 30 -4.62 19.38 -33.01
C SER A 30 -3.17 18.96 -33.13
N GLU A 31 -2.42 19.66 -33.97
CA GLU A 31 -0.97 19.47 -34.16
C GLU A 31 -0.15 20.47 -33.33
N GLN A 32 -0.82 21.33 -32.57
CA GLN A 32 -0.22 22.42 -31.79
C GLN A 32 -0.80 22.50 -30.38
N ASN A 33 -0.18 23.32 -29.53
CA ASN A 33 -0.53 23.46 -28.11
C ASN A 33 -1.98 23.92 -27.94
N ILE A 34 -2.63 23.38 -26.90
CA ILE A 34 -3.99 23.76 -26.51
C ILE A 34 -3.92 24.36 -25.12
N MET A 35 -4.38 25.61 -25.00
CA MET A 35 -4.58 26.31 -23.74
C MET A 35 -6.06 26.61 -23.57
N ASP A 36 -6.68 25.96 -22.59
CA ASP A 36 -8.08 26.12 -22.25
C ASP A 36 -8.20 26.70 -20.85
N HIS A 37 -8.84 27.86 -20.72
CA HIS A 37 -9.01 28.51 -19.42
C HIS A 37 -10.28 28.05 -18.71
N GLU A 38 -11.45 28.30 -19.30
CA GLU A 38 -12.73 27.94 -18.67
C GLU A 38 -13.67 27.23 -19.63
N ASN A 39 -13.97 25.97 -19.32
CA ASN A 39 -14.92 25.19 -20.09
C ASN A 39 -15.88 24.38 -19.23
N ARG A 40 -17.15 24.29 -19.66
CA ARG A 40 -18.05 23.29 -19.06
C ARG A 40 -17.70 21.88 -19.55
N LYS A 41 -17.13 21.76 -20.75
CA LYS A 41 -16.77 20.48 -21.35
C LYS A 41 -15.77 20.63 -22.50
N LEU A 42 -14.52 20.26 -22.25
CA LEU A 42 -13.51 20.02 -23.27
C LEU A 42 -13.50 18.55 -23.73
N VAL A 43 -13.46 18.32 -25.05
CA VAL A 43 -13.25 16.99 -25.63
C VAL A 43 -12.21 17.06 -26.74
N LEU A 44 -11.05 16.46 -26.50
CA LEU A 44 -10.01 16.28 -27.51
C LEU A 44 -9.95 14.80 -27.90
N LYS A 45 -9.93 14.50 -29.20
CA LYS A 45 -9.71 13.12 -29.64
C LYS A 45 -8.22 12.81 -29.81
N GLN A 46 -7.47 13.70 -30.45
CA GLN A 46 -6.04 13.54 -30.70
C GLN A 46 -5.37 14.90 -30.54
N SER A 47 -4.23 14.90 -29.84
CA SER A 47 -3.33 16.05 -29.69
C SER A 47 -1.91 15.54 -29.80
N GLU A 48 -1.12 16.15 -30.67
CA GLU A 48 0.31 15.84 -30.86
C GLU A 48 1.22 16.74 -30.01
N GLN A 49 0.64 17.71 -29.30
CA GLN A 49 1.35 18.72 -28.50
C GLN A 49 0.71 18.92 -27.11
N ASN A 50 1.37 19.75 -26.29
CA ASN A 50 1.00 19.95 -24.88
C ASN A 50 -0.42 20.49 -24.73
N ILE A 51 -1.09 20.01 -23.68
CA ILE A 51 -2.43 20.46 -23.28
C ILE A 51 -2.32 21.08 -21.90
N MET A 52 -2.74 22.34 -21.79
CA MET A 52 -2.91 23.05 -20.52
C MET A 52 -4.39 23.37 -20.35
N ASP A 53 -5.01 22.77 -19.35
CA ASP A 53 -6.41 22.96 -18.98
C ASP A 53 -6.48 23.57 -17.58
N HIS A 54 -7.13 24.72 -17.42
CA HIS A 54 -7.16 25.42 -16.13
C HIS A 54 -8.41 25.17 -15.29
N GLU A 55 -9.60 25.23 -15.89
CA GLU A 55 -10.85 25.04 -15.17
C GLU A 55 -11.92 24.40 -16.05
N ASN A 56 -12.27 23.17 -15.71
CA ASN A 56 -13.16 22.37 -16.53
C ASN A 56 -14.11 21.51 -15.68
N ARG A 57 -15.41 21.63 -15.96
CA ARG A 57 -16.37 20.68 -15.35
C ARG A 57 -16.15 19.26 -15.87
N LYS A 58 -15.63 19.13 -17.09
CA LYS A 58 -15.35 17.82 -17.69
C LYS A 58 -14.34 17.89 -18.85
N LEU A 59 -13.12 17.45 -18.59
CA LEU A 59 -12.13 17.13 -19.61
C LEU A 59 -12.27 15.67 -20.10
N VAL A 60 -12.17 15.46 -21.41
CA VAL A 60 -12.03 14.12 -22.00
C VAL A 60 -10.99 14.15 -23.10
N LEU A 61 -9.87 13.48 -22.86
CA LEU A 61 -8.81 13.25 -23.85
C LEU A 61 -8.80 11.79 -24.23
N LYS A 62 -8.81 11.49 -25.53
CA LYS A 62 -8.67 10.09 -25.99
C LYS A 62 -7.22 9.71 -26.21
N GLN A 63 -6.44 10.54 -26.87
CA GLN A 63 -5.03 10.30 -27.19
C GLN A 63 -4.29 11.63 -27.06
N SER A 64 -3.14 11.59 -26.40
CA SER A 64 -2.18 12.68 -26.30
C SER A 64 -0.79 12.09 -26.44
N GLU A 65 0.01 12.65 -27.34
CA GLU A 65 1.41 12.24 -27.55
C GLU A 65 2.39 13.08 -26.70
N GLN A 66 1.89 14.12 -26.01
CA GLN A 66 2.69 15.06 -25.21
C GLN A 66 2.05 15.35 -23.85
N ASN A 67 2.73 16.20 -23.05
CA ASN A 67 2.41 16.44 -21.65
C ASN A 67 1.02 17.04 -21.48
N ILE A 68 0.35 16.62 -20.40
CA ILE A 68 -0.95 17.15 -19.99
C ILE A 68 -0.77 17.81 -18.62
N MET A 69 -1.10 19.10 -18.56
CA MET A 69 -1.19 19.86 -17.32
C MET A 69 -2.65 20.23 -17.08
N ASP A 70 -3.18 19.74 -15.97
CA ASP A 70 -4.56 19.92 -15.57
C ASP A 70 -4.63 20.66 -14.25
N HIS A 71 -5.33 21.78 -14.23
CA HIS A 71 -5.71 22.48 -13.02
C HIS A 71 -7.22 22.37 -12.82
N GLU A 72 -7.64 22.30 -11.55
CA GLU A 72 -9.00 22.47 -11.07
C GLU A 72 -10.15 21.88 -11.92
N ASN A 73 -10.23 20.55 -11.91
CA ASN A 73 -11.25 19.84 -12.64
C ASN A 73 -12.25 19.06 -11.79
N ARG A 74 -13.51 19.07 -12.23
CA ARG A 74 -14.51 18.19 -11.59
C ARG A 74 -14.36 16.75 -12.05
N LYS A 75 -13.93 16.54 -13.29
CA LYS A 75 -13.80 15.21 -13.88
C LYS A 75 -12.92 15.23 -15.11
N VAL A 76 -11.77 14.56 -14.99
CA VAL A 76 -10.91 14.24 -16.12
C VAL A 76 -11.05 12.77 -16.50
N VAL A 77 -11.01 12.51 -17.80
CA VAL A 77 -10.88 11.15 -18.34
C VAL A 77 -9.86 11.16 -19.46
N LEU A 78 -8.70 10.57 -19.20
CA LEU A 78 -7.66 10.33 -20.20
C LEU A 78 -7.68 8.84 -20.55
N LYS A 79 -7.71 8.53 -21.85
CA LYS A 79 -7.67 7.12 -22.28
C LYS A 79 -6.26 6.65 -22.54
N GLN A 80 -5.46 7.41 -23.26
CA GLN A 80 -4.08 7.09 -23.63
C GLN A 80 -3.28 8.38 -23.57
N SER A 81 -2.12 8.31 -22.91
CA SER A 81 -1.12 9.37 -22.84
C SER A 81 0.24 8.70 -23.00
N GLU A 82 1.04 9.19 -23.92
CA GLU A 82 2.41 8.70 -24.16
C GLU A 82 3.45 9.49 -23.35
N GLN A 83 3.04 10.58 -22.68
CA GLN A 83 3.90 11.48 -21.91
C GLN A 83 3.30 11.84 -20.54
N ASN A 84 4.03 12.67 -19.79
CA ASN A 84 3.76 12.97 -18.39
C ASN A 84 2.39 13.64 -18.19
N ILE A 85 1.75 13.30 -17.07
CA ILE A 85 0.50 13.90 -16.62
C ILE A 85 0.77 14.58 -15.28
N MET A 86 0.51 15.88 -15.22
CA MET A 86 0.51 16.66 -13.99
C MET A 86 -0.91 17.12 -13.70
N ASP A 87 -1.47 16.62 -12.61
CA ASP A 87 -2.81 16.98 -12.14
C ASP A 87 -2.70 17.68 -10.79
N HIS A 88 -3.26 18.89 -10.70
CA HIS A 88 -3.20 19.66 -9.46
C HIS A 88 -4.40 19.41 -8.56
N GLU A 89 -5.61 19.58 -9.08
CA GLU A 89 -6.82 19.48 -8.26
C GLU A 89 -7.96 18.85 -9.03
N ASN A 90 -8.38 17.67 -8.60
CA ASN A 90 -9.49 16.99 -9.23
C ASN A 90 -10.48 16.34 -8.26
N ARG A 91 -11.77 16.47 -8.57
CA ARG A 91 -12.77 15.64 -7.87
C ARG A 91 -12.70 14.18 -8.34
N LYS A 92 -12.30 13.96 -9.60
CA LYS A 92 -12.20 12.62 -10.17
C LYS A 92 -11.32 12.60 -11.42
N LEU A 93 -10.10 12.11 -11.26
CA LEU A 93 -9.23 11.70 -12.35
C LEU A 93 -9.40 10.21 -12.70
N VAL A 94 -9.48 9.89 -14.00
CA VAL A 94 -9.48 8.51 -14.49
C VAL A 94 -8.53 8.39 -15.67
N LEU A 95 -7.45 7.66 -15.47
CA LEU A 95 -6.49 7.30 -16.51
C LEU A 95 -6.66 5.81 -16.85
N LYS A 96 -6.73 5.50 -18.14
CA LYS A 96 -6.78 4.09 -18.57
C LYS A 96 -5.39 3.54 -18.86
N GLN A 97 -4.58 4.27 -19.59
CA GLN A 97 -3.23 3.88 -19.98
C GLN A 97 -2.37 5.14 -19.97
N SER A 98 -1.20 5.03 -19.36
CA SER A 98 -0.14 6.04 -19.36
C SER A 98 1.18 5.31 -19.52
N GLU A 99 1.98 5.75 -20.47
CA GLU A 99 3.32 5.19 -20.72
C GLU A 99 4.42 5.92 -19.95
N GLN A 100 4.08 7.04 -19.29
CA GLN A 100 5.01 7.91 -18.56
C GLN A 100 4.47 8.34 -17.19
N ASN A 101 5.26 9.16 -16.47
CA ASN A 101 5.05 9.52 -15.07
C ASN A 101 3.72 10.24 -14.85
N ILE A 102 3.10 9.95 -13.70
CA ILE A 102 1.89 10.64 -13.23
C ILE A 102 2.22 11.31 -11.92
N MET A 103 2.04 12.63 -11.87
CA MET A 103 2.10 13.44 -10.66
C MET A 103 0.71 13.96 -10.36
N ASP A 104 0.16 13.57 -9.22
CA ASP A 104 -1.15 13.98 -8.74
C ASP A 104 -0.99 14.69 -7.39
N HIS A 105 -1.45 15.94 -7.29
CA HIS A 105 -1.34 16.70 -6.05
C HIS A 105 -2.55 16.46 -5.16
N GLU A 106 -3.75 16.81 -5.60
CA GLU A 106 -4.96 16.66 -4.80
C GLU A 106 -6.12 16.05 -5.57
N ASN A 107 -6.55 14.87 -5.15
CA ASN A 107 -7.69 14.22 -5.74
C ASN A 107 -8.68 13.66 -4.71
N ARG A 108 -9.98 13.87 -4.97
CA ARG A 108 -10.98 13.12 -4.20
C ARG A 108 -11.00 11.65 -4.63
N LYS A 109 -10.66 11.36 -5.88
CA LYS A 109 -10.66 10.00 -6.42
C LYS A 109 -9.83 9.89 -7.69
N LEU A 110 -8.62 9.37 -7.54
CA LEU A 110 -7.80 8.89 -8.65
C LEU A 110 -8.08 7.40 -8.97
N VAL A 111 -8.20 7.08 -10.26
CA VAL A 111 -8.29 5.70 -10.74
C VAL A 111 -7.36 5.51 -11.93
N LEU A 112 -6.32 4.70 -11.75
CA LEU A 112 -5.41 4.27 -12.80
C LEU A 112 -5.65 2.80 -13.11
N LYS A 113 -5.77 2.46 -14.39
CA LYS A 113 -5.90 1.06 -14.79
C LYS A 113 -4.55 0.43 -15.11
N GLN A 114 -3.73 1.10 -15.89
CA GLN A 114 -2.41 0.65 -16.32
C GLN A 114 -1.50 1.88 -16.35
N SER A 115 -0.31 1.74 -15.77
CA SER A 115 0.77 2.70 -15.81
C SER A 115 2.06 1.91 -15.99
N GLU A 116 2.86 2.30 -16.98
CA GLU A 116 4.16 1.67 -17.25
C GLU A 116 5.31 2.38 -16.51
N GLN A 117 5.03 3.51 -15.86
CA GLN A 117 6.03 4.35 -15.17
C GLN A 117 5.54 4.85 -13.79
N ASN A 118 6.40 5.63 -13.12
CA ASN A 118 6.24 6.04 -11.72
C ASN A 118 4.96 6.84 -11.47
N ILE A 119 4.38 6.61 -10.30
CA ILE A 119 3.20 7.34 -9.81
C ILE A 119 3.59 8.04 -8.52
N MET A 120 3.44 9.35 -8.48
CA MET A 120 3.58 10.18 -7.29
C MET A 120 2.20 10.79 -6.98
N ASP A 121 1.67 10.43 -5.81
CA ASP A 121 0.38 10.90 -5.31
C ASP A 121 0.61 11.61 -3.97
N HIS A 122 0.25 12.89 -3.88
CA HIS A 122 0.42 13.66 -2.65
C HIS A 122 -0.77 13.49 -1.71
N GLU A 123 -1.98 13.86 -2.14
CA GLU A 123 -3.17 13.79 -1.31
C GLU A 123 -4.37 13.24 -2.04
N ASN A 124 -4.88 12.10 -1.57
CA ASN A 124 -6.00 11.45 -2.22
C ASN A 124 -6.98 10.84 -1.22
N ARG A 125 -8.26 11.20 -1.34
CA ARG A 125 -9.28 10.52 -0.52
C ARG A 125 -9.41 9.03 -0.92
N LYS A 126 -9.13 8.71 -2.19
CA LYS A 126 -9.20 7.35 -2.69
C LYS A 126 -8.40 7.17 -3.98
N LEU A 127 -7.21 6.59 -3.85
CA LEU A 127 -6.43 6.05 -4.95
C LEU A 127 -6.81 4.58 -5.24
N VAL A 128 -6.98 4.25 -6.52
CA VAL A 128 -7.14 2.85 -6.98
C VAL A 128 -6.27 2.60 -8.19
N LEU A 129 -5.27 1.76 -8.01
CA LEU A 129 -4.40 1.26 -9.08
C LEU A 129 -4.73 -0.20 -9.36
N LYS A 130 -4.89 -0.55 -10.65
CA LYS A 130 -5.08 -1.96 -11.01
C LYS A 130 -3.77 -2.65 -11.35
N GLN A 131 -2.93 -2.03 -12.16
CA GLN A 131 -1.64 -2.54 -12.60
C GLN A 131 -0.68 -1.35 -12.67
N SER A 132 0.51 -1.54 -12.12
CA SER A 132 1.64 -0.63 -12.19
C SER A 132 2.89 -1.47 -12.39
N GLU A 133 3.68 -1.13 -13.40
CA GLU A 133 4.94 -1.81 -13.71
C GLU A 133 6.14 -1.13 -13.03
N GLN A 134 5.93 0.02 -12.37
CA GLN A 134 6.98 0.82 -11.72
C GLN A 134 6.55 1.37 -10.34
N ASN A 135 7.45 2.12 -9.71
CA ASN A 135 7.35 2.57 -8.32
C ASN A 135 6.11 3.43 -8.05
N ILE A 136 5.55 3.24 -6.87
CA ILE A 136 4.42 4.03 -6.37
C ILE A 136 4.88 4.73 -5.09
N MET A 137 4.79 6.07 -5.09
CA MET A 137 5.00 6.90 -3.91
C MET A 137 3.68 7.58 -3.57
N ASP A 138 3.17 7.28 -2.38
CA ASP A 138 1.92 7.81 -1.83
C ASP A 138 2.22 8.54 -0.52
N HIS A 139 1.88 9.82 -0.44
CA HIS A 139 2.12 10.60 0.78
C HIS A 139 0.95 10.49 1.74
N GLU A 140 -0.26 10.88 1.33
CA GLU A 140 -1.43 10.90 2.22
C GLU A 140 -2.71 10.39 1.55
N ASN A 141 -3.12 9.16 1.86
CA ASN A 141 -4.40 8.60 1.42
C ASN A 141 -5.32 8.12 2.54
N ARG A 142 -6.59 8.54 2.43
CA ARG A 142 -7.64 7.90 3.25
C ARG A 142 -7.83 6.43 2.85
N LYS A 143 -7.59 6.08 1.59
CA LYS A 143 -7.73 4.72 1.10
C LYS A 143 -6.96 4.48 -0.19
N LEU A 144 -5.84 3.79 -0.08
CA LEU A 144 -5.10 3.21 -1.19
C LEU A 144 -5.54 1.76 -1.46
N VAL A 145 -5.77 1.42 -2.73
CA VAL A 145 -6.03 0.04 -3.17
C VAL A 145 -5.19 -0.27 -4.40
N LEU A 146 -4.22 -1.16 -4.24
CA LEU A 146 -3.43 -1.72 -5.34
C LEU A 146 -3.85 -3.17 -5.57
N LYS A 147 -4.06 -3.53 -6.83
CA LYS A 147 -4.33 -4.94 -7.18
C LYS A 147 -3.05 -5.70 -7.52
N GLN A 148 -2.20 -5.13 -8.36
CA GLN A 148 -0.95 -5.71 -8.81
C GLN A 148 0.06 -4.56 -8.93
N SER A 149 1.26 -4.80 -8.40
CA SER A 149 2.43 -3.95 -8.53
C SER A 149 3.63 -4.86 -8.73
N GLU A 150 4.43 -4.57 -9.77
CA GLU A 150 5.64 -5.32 -10.08
C GLU A 150 6.89 -4.67 -9.44
N GLN A 151 6.74 -3.50 -8.81
CA GLN A 151 7.83 -2.72 -8.21
C GLN A 151 7.47 -2.14 -6.83
N ASN A 152 8.42 -1.40 -6.24
CA ASN A 152 8.39 -0.92 -4.87
C ASN A 152 7.20 0.01 -4.60
N ILE A 153 6.64 -0.12 -3.39
CA ILE A 153 5.58 0.74 -2.88
C ILE A 153 6.10 1.43 -1.63
N MET A 154 6.08 2.77 -1.65
CA MET A 154 6.35 3.62 -0.50
C MET A 154 5.07 4.37 -0.13
N ASP A 155 4.60 4.12 1.08
CA ASP A 155 3.39 4.72 1.64
C ASP A 155 3.74 5.44 2.95
N HIS A 156 3.49 6.75 3.02
CA HIS A 156 3.79 7.53 4.21
C HIS A 156 2.64 7.50 5.22
N GLU A 157 1.44 7.95 4.84
CA GLU A 157 0.31 8.03 5.75
C GLU A 157 -1.02 7.56 5.12
N ASN A 158 -1.47 6.35 5.47
CA ASN A 158 -2.77 5.83 5.07
C ASN A 158 -3.70 5.40 6.20
N ARG A 159 -4.95 5.86 6.10
CA ARG A 159 -6.00 5.28 6.96
C ARG A 159 -6.26 3.81 6.60
N LYS A 160 -6.07 3.44 5.33
CA LYS A 160 -6.30 2.07 4.87
C LYS A 160 -5.58 1.77 3.57
N LEU A 161 -4.50 1.01 3.67
CA LEU A 161 -3.81 0.39 2.55
C LEU A 161 -4.33 -1.05 2.33
N VAL A 162 -4.63 -1.40 1.07
CA VAL A 162 -4.97 -2.77 0.66
C VAL A 162 -4.19 -3.14 -0.59
N LEU A 163 -3.26 -4.08 -0.44
CA LEU A 163 -2.53 -4.68 -1.54
C LEU A 163 -3.00 -6.13 -1.74
N LYS A 164 -3.25 -6.51 -2.99
CA LYS A 164 -3.59 -7.90 -3.29
C LYS A 164 -2.37 -8.72 -3.66
N GLN A 165 -1.51 -8.21 -4.53
CA GLN A 165 -0.30 -8.84 -5.01
C GLN A 165 0.76 -7.75 -5.17
N SER A 166 1.95 -8.04 -4.66
CA SER A 166 3.16 -7.22 -4.83
C SER A 166 4.32 -8.18 -5.04
N GLU A 167 5.09 -7.96 -6.09
CA GLU A 167 6.28 -8.76 -6.42
C GLU A 167 7.56 -8.15 -5.83
N GLN A 168 7.48 -6.95 -5.22
CA GLN A 168 8.62 -6.22 -4.67
C GLN A 168 8.33 -5.59 -3.30
N ASN A 169 9.33 -4.87 -2.75
CA ASN A 169 9.33 -4.37 -1.38
C ASN A 169 8.19 -3.38 -1.10
N ILE A 170 7.67 -3.46 0.11
CA ILE A 170 6.66 -2.55 0.63
C ILE A 170 7.25 -1.85 1.85
N MET A 171 7.28 -0.52 1.82
CA MET A 171 7.62 0.34 2.94
C MET A 171 6.39 1.14 3.33
N ASP A 172 5.93 0.96 4.56
CA ASP A 172 4.77 1.63 5.15
C ASP A 172 5.21 2.35 6.43
N HIS A 173 5.01 3.67 6.48
CA HIS A 173 5.38 4.46 7.66
C HIS A 173 4.25 4.50 8.70
N GLU A 174 3.06 4.99 8.34
CA GLU A 174 1.96 5.14 9.29
C GLU A 174 0.60 4.72 8.72
N ASN A 175 0.11 3.52 9.09
CA ASN A 175 -1.22 3.06 8.71
C ASN A 175 -2.15 2.68 9.86
N ARG A 176 -3.39 3.17 9.79
CA ARG A 176 -4.44 2.63 10.70
C ARG A 176 -4.80 1.18 10.36
N LYS A 177 -4.61 0.77 9.11
CA LYS A 177 -4.93 -0.59 8.67
C LYS A 177 -4.23 -0.93 7.35
N LEU A 178 -3.19 -1.74 7.45
CA LEU A 178 -2.57 -2.42 6.32
C LEU A 178 -3.15 -3.83 6.13
N VAL A 179 -3.49 -4.18 4.88
CA VAL A 179 -3.92 -5.53 4.51
C VAL A 179 -3.19 -5.97 3.25
N LEU A 180 -2.30 -6.95 3.39
CA LEU A 180 -1.63 -7.60 2.27
C LEU A 180 -2.17 -9.02 2.11
N LYS A 181 -2.48 -9.41 0.88
CA LYS A 181 -2.90 -10.80 0.61
C LYS A 181 -1.73 -11.70 0.21
N GLN A 182 -0.88 -11.23 -0.70
CA GLN A 182 0.28 -11.95 -1.19
C GLN A 182 1.39 -10.92 -1.39
N SER A 183 2.59 -11.25 -0.94
CA SER A 183 3.82 -10.49 -1.14
C SER A 183 4.95 -11.48 -1.33
N GLU A 184 5.74 -11.28 -2.38
CA GLU A 184 6.87 -12.16 -2.72
C GLU A 184 8.21 -11.59 -2.19
N GLN A 185 8.19 -10.41 -1.58
CA GLN A 185 9.38 -9.68 -1.09
C GLN A 185 9.14 -9.00 0.26
N ASN A 186 10.18 -8.31 0.76
CA ASN A 186 10.24 -7.78 2.13
C ASN A 186 9.15 -6.74 2.41
N ILE A 187 8.65 -6.78 3.64
CA ILE A 187 7.69 -5.81 4.17
C ILE A 187 8.33 -5.12 5.36
N MET A 188 8.43 -3.80 5.29
CA MET A 188 8.84 -2.93 6.39
C MET A 188 7.66 -2.05 6.80
N ASP A 189 7.24 -2.18 8.05
CA ASP A 189 6.14 -1.46 8.65
C ASP A 189 6.63 -0.74 9.90
N HIS A 190 6.49 0.59 9.95
CA HIS A 190 6.92 1.37 11.11
C HIS A 190 5.82 1.48 12.17
N GLU A 191 4.64 2.00 11.83
CA GLU A 191 3.57 2.21 12.80
C GLU A 191 2.18 1.85 12.27
N ASN A 192 1.64 0.69 12.68
CA ASN A 192 0.28 0.27 12.34
C ASN A 192 -0.63 -0.07 13.52
N ARG A 193 -1.85 0.49 13.49
CA ARG A 193 -2.91 0.02 14.41
C ARG A 193 -3.34 -1.41 14.12
N LYS A 194 -3.19 -1.86 12.88
CA LYS A 194 -3.58 -3.21 12.47
C LYS A 194 -2.93 -3.62 11.14
N LEU A 195 -1.94 -4.49 11.23
CA LEU A 195 -1.38 -5.20 10.10
C LEU A 195 -2.04 -6.59 9.95
N VAL A 196 -2.43 -6.93 8.72
CA VAL A 196 -2.93 -8.27 8.37
C VAL A 196 -2.25 -8.77 7.10
N LEU A 197 -1.41 -9.78 7.24
CA LEU A 197 -0.80 -10.48 6.11
C LEU A 197 -1.40 -11.88 5.99
N LYS A 198 -1.77 -12.27 4.78
CA LYS A 198 -2.24 -13.64 4.53
C LYS A 198 -1.12 -14.58 4.13
N GLN A 199 -0.27 -14.17 3.21
CA GLN A 199 0.86 -14.93 2.70
C GLN A 199 2.01 -13.95 2.45
N SER A 200 3.19 -14.32 2.91
CA SER A 200 4.46 -13.64 2.68
C SER A 200 5.51 -14.70 2.44
N GLU A 201 6.27 -14.56 1.35
CA GLU A 201 7.36 -15.47 1.00
C GLU A 201 8.73 -14.97 1.50
N GLN A 202 8.79 -13.75 2.05
CA GLN A 202 10.02 -13.11 2.51
C GLN A 202 9.84 -12.39 3.86
N ASN A 203 10.91 -11.72 4.32
CA ASN A 203 11.03 -11.17 5.67
C ASN A 203 10.00 -10.08 5.96
N ILE A 204 9.52 -10.06 7.20
CA ILE A 204 8.62 -9.04 7.73
C ILE A 204 9.35 -8.36 8.89
N MET A 205 9.49 -7.04 8.80
CA MET A 205 9.97 -6.18 9.87
C MET A 205 8.84 -5.25 10.28
N ASP A 206 8.46 -5.34 11.55
CA ASP A 206 7.40 -4.55 12.16
C ASP A 206 7.95 -3.83 13.39
N HIS A 207 7.88 -2.50 13.42
CA HIS A 207 8.38 -1.73 14.56
C HIS A 207 7.32 -1.56 15.65
N GLU A 208 6.16 -0.97 15.34
CA GLU A 208 5.13 -0.70 16.34
C GLU A 208 3.72 -1.01 15.84
N ASN A 209 3.14 -2.14 16.26
CA ASN A 209 1.74 -2.49 15.97
C ASN A 209 0.85 -2.75 17.18
N ARG A 210 -0.35 -2.15 17.14
CA ARG A 210 -1.39 -2.54 18.11
C ARG A 210 -1.87 -3.98 17.88
N LYS A 211 -1.81 -4.46 16.64
CA LYS A 211 -2.27 -5.80 16.29
C LYS A 211 -1.69 -6.27 14.95
N LEU A 212 -0.74 -7.20 15.03
CA LEU A 212 -0.23 -7.96 13.90
C LEU A 212 -0.95 -9.32 13.78
N VAL A 213 -1.40 -9.66 12.58
CA VAL A 213 -1.97 -10.98 12.25
C VAL A 213 -1.35 -11.52 10.98
N LEU A 214 -0.55 -12.58 11.11
CA LEU A 214 0.01 -13.34 10.00
C LEU A 214 -0.66 -14.70 9.91
N LYS A 215 -1.08 -15.09 8.70
CA LYS A 215 -1.64 -16.42 8.48
C LYS A 215 -0.58 -17.44 8.07
N GLN A 216 0.26 -17.07 7.11
CA GLN A 216 1.33 -17.92 6.58
C GLN A 216 2.52 -16.99 6.29
N SER A 217 3.71 -17.42 6.72
CA SER A 217 4.99 -16.79 6.45
C SER A 217 6.00 -17.90 6.23
N GLU A 218 6.75 -17.82 5.14
CA GLU A 218 7.80 -18.80 4.78
C GLU A 218 9.20 -18.37 5.27
N GLN A 219 9.34 -17.14 5.78
CA GLN A 219 10.62 -16.55 6.20
C GLN A 219 10.50 -15.79 7.54
N ASN A 220 11.60 -15.13 7.95
CA ASN A 220 11.78 -14.52 9.26
C ASN A 220 10.78 -13.39 9.55
N ILE A 221 10.34 -13.33 10.80
CA ILE A 221 9.51 -12.24 11.32
C ILE A 221 10.29 -11.58 12.44
N MET A 222 10.50 -10.27 12.31
CA MET A 222 11.05 -9.41 13.36
C MET A 222 9.97 -8.42 13.78
N ASP A 223 9.62 -8.47 15.06
CA ASP A 223 8.60 -7.63 15.69
C ASP A 223 9.22 -6.93 16.90
N HIS A 224 9.20 -5.60 16.92
CA HIS A 224 9.78 -4.85 18.04
C HIS A 224 8.75 -4.62 19.15
N GLU A 225 7.61 -3.98 18.86
CA GLU A 225 6.62 -3.65 19.88
C GLU A 225 5.18 -3.91 19.41
N ASN A 226 4.56 -4.99 19.91
CA ASN A 226 3.15 -5.30 19.63
C ASN A 226 2.26 -5.49 20.86
N ARG A 227 1.09 -4.85 20.80
CA ARG A 227 0.05 -5.13 21.81
C ARG A 227 -0.55 -6.52 21.65
N LYS A 228 -0.51 -7.08 20.43
CA LYS A 228 -1.02 -8.42 20.14
C LYS A 228 -0.49 -8.95 18.81
N LEU A 229 0.40 -9.92 18.88
CA LEU A 229 0.86 -10.71 17.75
C LEU A 229 0.07 -12.03 17.65
N VAL A 230 -0.41 -12.36 16.46
CA VAL A 230 -1.05 -13.65 16.17
C VAL A 230 -0.49 -14.26 14.89
N LEU A 231 0.25 -15.35 15.04
CA LEU A 231 0.76 -16.14 13.93
C LEU A 231 0.02 -17.48 13.87
N LYS A 232 -0.46 -17.85 12.68
CA LYS A 232 -1.09 -19.15 12.49
C LYS A 232 -0.09 -20.22 12.05
N GLN A 233 0.73 -19.93 11.07
CA GLN A 233 1.76 -20.80 10.53
C GLN A 233 2.97 -19.94 10.19
N SER A 234 4.15 -20.40 10.61
CA SER A 234 5.45 -19.82 10.29
C SER A 234 6.43 -20.96 10.09
N GLU A 235 7.12 -20.96 8.97
CA GLU A 235 8.11 -22.00 8.64
C GLU A 235 9.53 -21.64 9.12
N GLN A 236 9.74 -20.38 9.55
CA GLN A 236 11.05 -19.88 9.99
C GLN A 236 11.00 -19.04 11.28
N ASN A 237 12.14 -18.42 11.63
CA ASN A 237 12.40 -17.79 12.91
C ASN A 237 11.47 -16.62 13.20
N ILE A 238 11.06 -16.52 14.45
CA ILE A 238 10.29 -15.40 14.99
C ILE A 238 11.14 -14.74 16.07
N MET A 239 11.43 -13.45 15.91
CA MET A 239 12.05 -12.61 16.92
C MET A 239 11.02 -11.56 17.34
N ASP A 240 10.69 -11.57 18.62
CA ASP A 240 9.72 -10.69 19.26
C ASP A 240 10.38 -10.01 20.46
N HIS A 241 10.43 -8.68 20.47
CA HIS A 241 11.06 -7.95 21.56
C HIS A 241 10.07 -7.65 22.71
N GLU A 242 8.98 -6.95 22.45
CA GLU A 242 8.02 -6.55 23.49
C GLU A 242 6.55 -6.75 23.09
N ASN A 243 5.91 -7.80 23.59
CA ASN A 243 4.49 -8.06 23.37
C ASN A 243 3.61 -8.20 24.62
N ARG A 244 2.45 -7.53 24.61
CA ARG A 244 1.44 -7.83 25.65
C ARG A 244 0.82 -9.23 25.48
N LYS A 245 0.80 -9.75 24.25
CA LYS A 245 0.21 -11.06 23.97
C LYS A 245 0.69 -11.62 22.64
N LEU A 246 1.52 -12.65 22.72
CA LEU A 246 1.89 -13.49 21.59
C LEU A 246 1.04 -14.76 21.54
N VAL A 247 0.50 -15.08 20.36
CA VAL A 247 -0.23 -16.33 20.10
C VAL A 247 0.29 -16.99 18.83
N LEU A 248 0.96 -18.13 19.00
CA LEU A 248 1.43 -18.96 17.91
C LEU A 248 0.62 -20.26 17.87
N LYS A 249 0.09 -20.59 16.69
CA LYS A 249 -0.62 -21.87 16.52
C LYS A 249 0.30 -22.99 16.09
N GLN A 250 1.11 -22.74 15.06
CA GLN A 250 2.06 -23.69 14.50
C GLN A 250 3.31 -22.90 14.11
N SER A 251 4.47 -23.44 14.47
CA SER A 251 5.78 -22.91 14.10
C SER A 251 6.74 -24.10 13.97
N GLU A 252 7.48 -24.13 12.87
CA GLU A 252 8.39 -25.23 12.54
C GLU A 252 9.85 -24.95 12.98
N GLN A 253 10.15 -23.73 13.48
CA GLN A 253 11.50 -23.28 13.83
C GLN A 253 11.55 -22.41 15.10
N ASN A 254 12.70 -21.74 15.33
CA ASN A 254 13.02 -21.09 16.60
C ASN A 254 12.14 -19.87 16.87
N ILE A 255 11.76 -19.72 18.14
CA ILE A 255 11.06 -18.54 18.65
C ILE A 255 11.97 -17.91 19.70
N MET A 256 12.30 -16.63 19.51
CA MET A 256 12.98 -15.79 20.49
C MET A 256 12.01 -14.69 20.92
N ASP A 257 11.69 -14.67 22.20
CA ASP A 257 10.75 -13.76 22.84
C ASP A 257 11.45 -13.10 24.03
N HIS A 258 11.52 -11.77 24.07
CA HIS A 258 12.29 -11.06 25.10
C HIS A 258 11.46 -10.55 26.28
N GLU A 259 10.25 -10.03 26.05
CA GLU A 259 9.39 -9.51 27.11
C GLU A 259 7.90 -9.64 26.79
N ASN A 260 7.24 -10.67 27.32
CA ASN A 260 5.81 -10.90 27.10
C ASN A 260 4.94 -11.02 28.35
N ARG A 261 3.83 -10.27 28.39
CA ARG A 261 2.81 -10.48 29.45
C ARG A 261 2.12 -11.84 29.33
N LYS A 262 2.00 -12.36 28.11
CA LYS A 262 1.33 -13.65 27.86
C LYS A 262 1.76 -14.27 26.54
N LEU A 263 2.48 -15.38 26.63
CA LEU A 263 2.80 -16.25 25.51
C LEU A 263 1.86 -17.46 25.48
N VAL A 264 1.28 -17.75 24.30
CA VAL A 264 0.46 -18.95 24.06
C VAL A 264 0.94 -19.67 22.82
N LEU A 265 1.52 -20.85 23.01
CA LEU A 265 1.94 -21.74 21.92
C LEU A 265 1.05 -22.98 21.89
N LYS A 266 0.51 -23.31 20.72
CA LYS A 266 -0.26 -24.54 20.55
C LYS A 266 0.62 -25.72 20.11
N GLN A 267 1.44 -25.52 19.08
CA GLN A 267 2.34 -26.51 18.51
C GLN A 267 3.63 -25.79 18.09
N SER A 268 4.77 -26.36 18.45
CA SER A 268 6.10 -25.94 17.99
C SER A 268 6.99 -27.16 17.87
N GLU A 269 7.75 -27.22 16.78
CA GLU A 269 8.62 -28.36 16.46
C GLU A 269 10.08 -28.16 16.90
N GLN A 270 10.46 -26.96 17.34
CA GLN A 270 11.85 -26.58 17.68
C GLN A 270 11.98 -25.70 18.93
N ASN A 271 13.14 -25.05 19.12
CA ASN A 271 13.53 -24.37 20.35
C ASN A 271 12.71 -23.10 20.60
N ILE A 272 12.34 -22.89 21.85
CA ILE A 272 11.72 -21.66 22.33
C ILE A 272 12.67 -21.04 23.36
N MET A 273 13.08 -19.80 23.12
CA MET A 273 13.81 -18.97 24.07
C MET A 273 12.90 -17.83 24.49
N ASP A 274 12.58 -17.81 25.78
CA ASP A 274 11.64 -16.87 26.37
C ASP A 274 12.30 -16.18 27.57
N HIS A 275 12.40 -14.85 27.51
CA HIS A 275 12.85 -14.02 28.61
C HIS A 275 11.65 -13.24 29.19
N GLU A 276 11.52 -13.21 30.51
CA GLU A 276 10.61 -12.34 31.25
C GLU A 276 9.10 -12.42 30.93
N ASN A 277 8.48 -13.60 31.04
CA ASN A 277 7.02 -13.72 30.90
C ASN A 277 6.21 -13.79 32.19
N ARG A 278 5.12 -13.01 32.23
CA ARG A 278 4.13 -13.16 33.31
C ARG A 278 3.35 -14.48 33.22
N LYS A 279 3.13 -14.99 32.00
CA LYS A 279 2.35 -16.20 31.78
C LYS A 279 2.68 -16.91 30.48
N LEU A 280 3.21 -18.12 30.60
CA LEU A 280 3.45 -19.04 29.50
C LEU A 280 2.40 -20.16 29.47
N VAL A 281 1.78 -20.39 28.30
CA VAL A 281 0.83 -21.50 28.06
C VAL A 281 1.28 -22.31 26.86
N LEU A 282 1.67 -23.56 27.09
CA LEU A 282 2.11 -24.49 26.05
C LEU A 282 1.19 -25.69 25.98
N LYS A 283 0.73 -26.01 24.78
CA LYS A 283 -0.08 -27.22 24.58
C LYS A 283 0.73 -28.42 24.13
N GLN A 284 1.59 -28.27 23.14
CA GLN A 284 2.45 -29.30 22.56
C GLN A 284 3.74 -28.65 22.08
N SER A 285 4.87 -29.27 22.38
CA SER A 285 6.18 -28.96 21.81
C SER A 285 7.02 -30.22 21.72
N GLU A 286 7.92 -30.28 20.73
CA GLU A 286 8.74 -31.46 20.47
C GLU A 286 10.22 -31.32 20.92
N GLN A 287 10.68 -30.09 21.21
CA GLN A 287 12.08 -29.77 21.57
C GLN A 287 12.22 -28.87 22.82
N ASN A 288 13.40 -28.25 23.01
CA ASN A 288 13.81 -27.53 24.22
C ASN A 288 13.03 -26.22 24.41
N ILE A 289 12.76 -25.90 25.68
CA ILE A 289 12.24 -24.60 26.10
C ILE A 289 13.24 -24.04 27.11
N MET A 290 13.80 -22.89 26.80
CA MET A 290 14.57 -22.08 27.73
C MET A 290 13.69 -20.91 28.14
N ASP A 291 13.45 -20.80 29.44
CA ASP A 291 12.49 -19.87 30.02
C ASP A 291 13.17 -19.22 31.23
N HIS A 292 13.37 -17.91 31.14
CA HIS A 292 13.96 -17.08 32.19
C HIS A 292 12.88 -16.17 32.81
N GLU A 293 12.75 -16.23 34.14
CA GLU A 293 11.91 -15.29 34.93
C GLU A 293 10.39 -15.38 34.72
N ASN A 294 9.87 -16.60 34.47
CA ASN A 294 8.43 -16.79 34.36
C ASN A 294 7.67 -16.87 35.70
N ARG A 295 6.69 -15.98 35.86
CA ARG A 295 5.80 -15.99 37.04
C ARG A 295 4.79 -17.13 37.03
N LYS A 296 4.39 -17.63 35.84
CA LYS A 296 3.35 -18.67 35.73
C LYS A 296 3.47 -19.51 34.45
N LEU A 297 3.69 -20.81 34.62
CA LEU A 297 3.74 -21.80 33.55
C LEU A 297 2.49 -22.71 33.54
N VAL A 298 1.94 -23.00 32.36
CA VAL A 298 0.85 -23.98 32.15
C VAL A 298 1.18 -24.90 30.97
N LEU A 299 1.40 -26.19 31.25
CA LEU A 299 1.67 -27.24 30.25
C LEU A 299 0.49 -28.21 30.13
N LYS A 300 0.10 -28.59 28.91
CA LYS A 300 -0.98 -29.61 28.70
C LYS A 300 -0.49 -30.96 28.18
N GLN A 301 0.48 -31.01 27.26
CA GLN A 301 1.11 -32.24 26.77
C GLN A 301 2.56 -31.94 26.36
N PHE A 302 3.48 -32.82 26.71
CA PHE A 302 4.92 -32.66 26.43
C PHE A 302 5.51 -34.02 26.04
N LYS A 303 6.16 -34.11 24.87
CA LYS A 303 6.88 -35.32 24.41
C LYS A 303 8.34 -34.95 24.20
N THR A 304 9.21 -35.29 25.14
CA THR A 304 10.66 -35.03 25.04
C THR A 304 11.43 -36.24 24.55
N LYS A 305 12.38 -36.02 23.62
CA LYS A 305 13.48 -36.96 23.34
C LYS A 305 14.76 -36.69 24.15
N ARG A 306 14.97 -35.49 24.70
CA ARG A 306 16.02 -35.20 25.72
C ARG A 306 15.54 -34.06 26.63
N ARG A 307 15.65 -34.25 27.95
CA ARG A 307 15.32 -33.23 28.97
C ARG A 307 16.54 -32.32 29.19
N HIS A 308 16.47 -31.07 28.77
CA HIS A 308 17.10 -29.94 29.49
C HIS A 308 16.03 -28.84 29.63
N VAL A 309 15.02 -29.13 30.45
CA VAL A 309 14.15 -28.08 30.98
C VAL A 309 14.91 -27.48 32.15
N VAL A 310 15.68 -26.43 31.91
CA VAL A 310 16.25 -25.63 33.01
C VAL A 310 15.14 -24.69 33.48
N LEU A 311 14.28 -25.15 34.39
CA LEU A 311 13.48 -24.24 35.21
C LEU A 311 14.46 -23.61 36.21
N MET A 312 15.06 -22.47 35.88
CA MET A 312 15.55 -21.59 36.94
C MET A 312 14.35 -20.82 37.49
N LEU A 313 13.65 -21.44 38.45
CA LEU A 313 12.77 -20.69 39.36
C LEU A 313 13.66 -19.88 40.30
N LEU A 314 14.17 -18.75 39.80
CA LEU A 314 14.64 -17.70 40.70
C LEU A 314 13.38 -17.10 41.32
N ASN A 315 13.03 -17.58 42.51
CA ASN A 315 12.10 -16.88 43.39
C ASN A 315 12.73 -15.53 43.72
N VAL A 316 12.15 -14.46 43.20
CA VAL A 316 12.31 -13.10 43.73
C VAL A 316 10.93 -12.53 44.03
#